data_AF-A0A9D4CHH7-F1
#
_entry.id   AF-A0A9D4CHH7-F1
#
_cell.length_a   1.000
_cell.length_b   1.000
_cell.length_c   1.000
_cell.angle_alpha   90.00
_cell.angle_beta   90.00
_cell.angle_gamma   90.00
#
_symmetry.space_group_name_H-M   'P 1'
#
loop_
_entity.id
_entity.type
_entity.pdbx_description
1 polymer ?
#
loop_
_entity_poly.entity_id
_entity_poly.type
_entity_poly.pdbx_seq_one_letter_code
_entity_poly.pdbx_strand_id
1 'polypeptide(L)' 'MTGVCGGVSTLMKEHNGLMLSVNCIAHRLALASGQATNSNKNLQKYQAMINTVYKYYHYTQKHQSQLNTIQQLGV' A
#
# COMPACT_ATOMS: atom_id res chain seq x y z
N MET A 1 1.76 6.70 -0.13
CA MET A 1 1.83 8.17 0.04
C MET A 1 3.14 8.77 -0.50
N THR A 2 4.25 8.03 -0.52
CA THR A 2 5.62 8.52 -0.80
C THR A 2 6.18 8.05 -2.15
N GLY A 3 5.42 8.16 -3.24
CA GLY A 3 5.91 7.85 -4.59
C GLY A 3 6.73 9.00 -5.16
N VAL A 4 7.89 8.73 -5.74
CA VAL A 4 8.76 9.75 -6.38
C VAL A 4 8.03 10.47 -7.52
N CYS A 5 7.19 9.75 -8.26
CA CYS A 5 6.24 10.33 -9.23
C CYS A 5 4.81 9.98 -8.83
N GLY A 6 3.91 10.97 -8.84
CA GLY A 6 2.48 10.78 -8.58
C GLY A 6 2.11 10.43 -7.14
N GLY A 7 3.05 10.45 -6.19
CA GLY A 7 2.73 10.34 -4.78
C GLY A 7 1.99 11.58 -4.27
N VAL A 8 1.03 11.41 -3.37
CA VAL A 8 0.24 12.53 -2.80
C VAL A 8 1.14 13.62 -2.20
N SER A 9 2.19 13.24 -1.47
CA SER A 9 3.15 14.22 -0.92
C SER A 9 3.97 14.93 -2.01
N THR A 10 4.19 14.28 -3.15
CA THR A 10 4.92 14.86 -4.28
C THR A 10 4.04 15.86 -5.02
N LEU A 11 2.79 15.48 -5.32
CA LEU A 11 1.79 16.37 -5.95
C LEU A 11 1.49 17.59 -5.09
N MET A 12 1.36 17.41 -3.77
CA MET A 12 1.13 18.55 -2.88
C MET A 12 2.34 19.50 -2.79
N LYS A 13 3.56 19.00 -2.97
CA LYS A 13 4.76 19.86 -3.01
C LYS A 13 4.84 20.72 -4.26
N GLU A 14 4.23 20.30 -5.37
CA GLU A 14 4.12 21.13 -6.58
C GLU A 14 3.29 22.39 -6.30
N HIS A 15 2.30 22.31 -5.41
CA HIS A 15 1.49 23.45 -5.00
C HIS A 15 2.09 24.23 -3.81
N ASN A 16 2.82 23.57 -2.92
CA ASN A 16 3.50 24.21 -1.79
C ASN A 16 4.84 23.54 -1.49
N GLY A 17 5.94 24.16 -1.93
CA GLY A 17 7.30 23.64 -1.75
C GLY A 17 7.75 23.53 -0.28
N LEU A 18 7.07 24.20 0.66
CA LEU A 18 7.36 24.12 2.09
C LEU A 18 6.64 22.97 2.79
N MET A 19 5.81 22.22 2.07
CA MET A 19 5.00 21.16 2.68
C MET A 19 5.86 19.96 3.09
N LEU A 20 5.77 19.59 4.37
CA LEU A 20 6.48 18.46 4.94
C LEU A 20 5.61 17.21 4.91
N SER A 21 6.19 16.09 4.46
CA SER A 21 5.52 14.78 4.51
C SER A 21 5.73 14.16 5.89
N VAL A 22 4.78 14.38 6.79
CA VAL A 22 4.81 13.77 8.13
C VAL A 22 4.04 12.46 8.10
N ASN A 23 4.77 11.35 8.05
CA ASN A 23 4.17 10.01 8.13
C ASN A 23 3.93 9.62 9.60
N CYS A 24 2.79 8.98 9.88
CA CYS A 24 2.51 8.39 11.18
C CYS A 24 3.53 7.30 11.53
N ILE A 25 3.70 7.02 12.83
CA ILE A 25 4.70 6.04 13.30
C ILE A 25 4.46 4.64 12.71
N ALA A 26 3.20 4.25 12.56
CA ALA A 26 2.82 2.98 11.93
C ALA A 26 3.30 2.89 10.47
N HIS A 27 3.17 3.97 9.69
CA HIS A 27 3.64 4.00 8.32
C HIS A 27 5.17 3.99 8.22
N ARG A 28 5.85 4.69 9.12
CA ARG A 28 7.33 4.67 9.20
C ARG A 28 7.83 3.27 9.52
N LEU A 29 7.19 2.57 10.46
CA LEU A 29 7.53 1.19 10.80
C LEU A 29 7.29 0.26 9.62
N ALA A 30 6.14 0.37 8.94
CA ALA A 30 5.85 -0.43 7.75
C ALA A 30 6.90 -0.24 6.64
N LEU A 31 7.32 1.00 6.39
CA LEU A 31 8.39 1.30 5.43
C LEU A 31 9.73 0.70 5.85
N ALA A 32 10.13 0.87 7.12
CA ALA A 32 11.38 0.31 7.64
C ALA A 32 11.40 -1.22 7.53
N SER A 33 10.32 -1.89 7.93
CA SER A 33 10.19 -3.35 7.83
C SER A 33 10.19 -3.84 6.39
N GLY A 34 9.48 -3.16 5.48
CA GLY A 34 9.46 -3.48 4.05
C GLY A 34 10.84 -3.31 3.41
N GLN A 35 11.56 -2.24 3.75
CA GLN A 35 12.93 -1.99 3.27
C GLN A 35 13.92 -3.02 3.83
N ALA A 36 13.86 -3.34 5.12
CA ALA A 36 14.73 -4.33 5.75
C ALA A 36 14.54 -5.73 5.18
N THR A 37 13.31 -6.07 4.77
CA THR A 37 13.00 -7.33 4.11
C THR A 37 13.79 -7.48 2.79
N ASN A 38 14.13 -6.38 2.11
CA ASN A 38 14.89 -6.43 0.86
C ASN A 38 16.31 -7.00 1.02
N SER A 39 16.88 -6.92 2.21
CA SER A 39 18.21 -7.47 2.51
C SER A 39 18.19 -8.97 2.79
N ASN A 40 17.01 -9.59 2.99
CA ASN A 40 16.88 -11.01 3.31
C ASN A 40 16.00 -11.76 2.28
N LYS A 41 16.66 -12.56 1.45
CA LYS A 41 16.02 -13.33 0.36
C LYS A 41 14.94 -14.32 0.85
N ASN A 42 15.06 -14.86 2.06
CA ASN A 42 14.06 -15.82 2.58
C ASN A 42 12.77 -15.10 2.97
N LEU A 43 12.89 -13.93 3.61
CA LEU A 43 11.74 -13.11 3.97
C LEU A 43 11.03 -12.57 2.73
N GLN A 44 11.76 -12.20 1.68
CA GLN A 44 11.14 -11.82 0.40
C GLN A 44 10.32 -12.96 -0.22
N LYS A 45 10.85 -14.18 -0.24
CA LYS A 45 10.11 -15.35 -0.76
C LYS A 45 8.84 -15.62 0.03
N TYR A 46 8.94 -15.54 1.36
CA TYR A 46 7.79 -15.69 2.24
C TYR A 46 6.73 -14.61 2.00
N GLN A 47 7.15 -13.34 1.91
CA GLN A 47 6.26 -12.23 1.60
C GLN A 47 5.57 -12.41 0.24
N ALA A 48 6.31 -12.86 -0.79
CA ALA A 48 5.76 -13.13 -2.12
C ALA A 48 4.71 -14.25 -2.11
N MET A 49 4.93 -15.31 -1.33
CA MET A 49 3.96 -16.39 -1.16
C MET A 49 2.68 -15.88 -0.50
N ILE A 50 2.77 -15.17 0.62
CA ILE A 50 1.60 -14.59 1.29
C ILE A 50 0.85 -13.64 0.35
N ASN A 51 1.57 -12.77 -0.34
CA ASN A 51 0.97 -11.84 -1.29
C ASN A 51 0.24 -12.56 -2.42
N THR A 52 0.74 -13.69 -2.89
CA THR A 52 0.07 -14.50 -3.91
C THR A 52 -1.26 -15.05 -3.38
N VAL A 53 -1.26 -15.62 -2.18
CA VAL A 53 -2.48 -16.14 -1.54
C VAL A 53 -3.49 -15.01 -1.32
N TYR A 54 -3.04 -13.88 -0.75
CA TYR A 54 -3.89 -12.71 -0.56
C TYR A 54 -4.50 -12.22 -1.88
N LYS A 55 -3.68 -12.04 -2.92
CA LYS A 55 -4.15 -11.57 -4.23
C LYS A 55 -5.15 -12.53 -4.85
N TYR A 56 -4.93 -13.83 -4.72
CA TYR A 56 -5.89 -14.83 -5.19
C TYR A 56 -7.27 -14.57 -4.58
N TYR A 57 -7.37 -14.44 -3.27
CA TYR A 57 -8.65 -14.15 -2.59
C TYR A 57 -9.20 -12.76 -2.90
N HIS A 58 -8.34 -11.74 -2.88
CA HIS A 58 -8.71 -10.34 -3.10
C HIS A 58 -9.23 -10.09 -4.52
N TYR A 59 -8.69 -10.75 -5.54
CA TYR A 59 -9.16 -10.63 -6.91
C TYR A 59 -10.17 -11.70 -7.31
N THR A 60 -10.70 -12.48 -6.36
CA THR A 60 -11.81 -13.38 -6.68
C THR A 60 -13.05 -12.59 -7.07
N GLN A 61 -13.78 -13.13 -8.06
CA GLN A 61 -15.06 -12.55 -8.48
C GLN A 61 -16.06 -12.44 -7.33
N LYS A 62 -16.02 -13.37 -6.35
CA LYS A 62 -16.86 -13.32 -5.17
C LYS A 62 -16.54 -12.11 -4.28
N HIS A 63 -15.26 -11.84 -4.02
CA HIS A 63 -14.87 -10.66 -3.24
C HIS A 63 -15.25 -9.37 -3.96
N GLN A 64 -15.00 -9.33 -5.28
CA GLN A 64 -15.28 -8.15 -6.07
C GLN A 64 -16.78 -7.87 -6.25
N SER A 65 -17.62 -8.91 -6.37
CA SER A 65 -19.07 -8.71 -6.41
C SER A 65 -19.60 -8.19 -5.08
N GLN A 66 -19.08 -8.68 -3.95
CA GLN A 66 -19.44 -8.17 -2.63
C GLN A 66 -19.04 -6.71 -2.43
N LEU A 67 -17.84 -6.32 -2.85
CA LEU A 67 -17.41 -4.92 -2.81
C LEU A 67 -18.31 -4.02 -3.65
N ASN A 68 -18.67 -4.46 -4.87
CA ASN A 68 -19.60 -3.73 -5.72
C ASN A 68 -20.98 -3.59 -5.06
N THR A 69 -21.49 -4.65 -4.43
CA THR A 69 -22.75 -4.59 -3.68
C THR A 69 -22.67 -3.59 -2.53
N ILE A 70 -21.59 -3.59 -1.74
CA ILE A 70 -21.39 -2.62 -0.65
C ILE A 70 -21.34 -1.19 -1.20
N GLN A 71 -20.63 -0.97 -2.32
CA GLN A 71 -20.52 0.34 -2.94
C GLN A 71 -21.85 0.83 -3.53
N GLN A 72 -22.68 -0.06 -4.06
CA GLN A 72 -24.05 0.24 -4.51
C GLN A 72 -25.00 0.57 -3.34
N LEU A 73 -24.72 0.05 -2.14
CA LEU A 73 -25.50 0.34 -0.93
C LEU A 73 -25.20 1.72 -0.33
N GLY A 74 -24.20 2.45 -0.83
CA GLY A 74 -24.03 3.89 -0.61
C GLY A 74 -23.98 4.33 0.86
N VAL A 75 -23.17 3.66 1.69
CA VAL A 75 -22.71 4.24 2.97
C VAL A 75 -21.51 5.12 2.72
#